data_AF-A0A4R2J193-F1
#
_entry.id   AF-A0A4R2J193-F1
#
_cell.length_a   1.000
_cell.length_b   1.000
_cell.length_c   1.000
_cell.angle_alpha   90.00
_cell.angle_beta   90.00
_cell.angle_gamma   90.00
#
_symmetry.space_group_name_H-M   'P 1'
#
loop_
_entity.id
_entity.type
_entity.pdbx_description
1 polymer ?
#
loop_
_entity_poly.entity_id
_entity_poly.type
_entity_poly.pdbx_seq_one_letter_code
_entity_poly.pdbx_strand_id
1 'polypeptide(L)'
;MSTQENIFLQSGAAAADEAKLLRELLELEPIPDTTGAGPDEHGLRGPARTVDGVLGYVIQPNDNVEPDPTPETAQAFDTYPIEIDIWLGRDEAAQLQEARLIFDRLVEARPDVPMLLCHDLDLLVAAYRPGQGVHEFPAGTTVDAPHADRWRDWVLPDVG
;
A
#
# COMPACT_ATOMS: atom_id res chain seq x y z
N MET A 1 15.57 12.38 -0.27
CA MET A 1 14.69 11.49 0.51
C MET A 1 14.61 10.19 -0.27
N SER A 2 14.44 9.04 0.39
CA SER A 2 14.22 7.79 -0.33
C SER A 2 12.76 7.74 -0.73
N THR A 3 12.44 7.46 -1.99
CA THR A 3 11.05 7.21 -2.40
C THR A 3 10.56 5.93 -1.76
N GLN A 4 9.28 5.85 -1.46
CA GLN A 4 8.62 4.68 -0.88
C GLN A 4 7.46 4.22 -1.77
N GLU A 5 7.14 2.93 -1.75
CA GLU A 5 5.91 2.43 -2.38
C GLU A 5 4.95 1.99 -1.30
N ASN A 6 3.69 2.35 -1.45
CA ASN A 6 2.69 2.12 -0.41
C ASN A 6 1.58 1.26 -0.99
N ILE A 7 1.22 0.18 -0.29
CA ILE A 7 0.02 -0.58 -0.57
C ILE A 7 -0.99 -0.31 0.53
N PHE A 8 -2.16 0.18 0.15
CA PHE A 8 -3.27 0.43 1.07
C PHE A 8 -4.28 -0.69 1.00
N LEU A 9 -4.76 -1.18 2.14
CA LEU A 9 -5.71 -2.30 2.22
C LEU A 9 -7.01 -1.87 2.89
N GLN A 10 -8.15 -2.19 2.26
CA GLN A 10 -9.44 -2.11 2.94
C GLN A 10 -9.67 -3.39 3.74
N SER A 11 -9.03 -3.49 4.91
CA SER A 11 -9.17 -4.62 5.82
C SER A 11 -9.74 -4.17 7.16
N GLY A 12 -10.67 -4.96 7.71
CA GLY A 12 -11.15 -4.80 9.08
C GLY A 12 -10.25 -5.43 10.14
N ALA A 13 -9.12 -6.04 9.74
CA ALA A 13 -8.16 -6.65 10.67
C ALA A 13 -7.21 -5.58 11.25
N ALA A 14 -6.61 -5.89 12.40
CA ALA A 14 -5.57 -5.04 12.98
C ALA A 14 -4.25 -5.15 12.18
N ALA A 15 -3.42 -4.11 12.22
CA ALA A 15 -2.11 -4.09 11.56
C ALA A 15 -1.23 -5.30 11.95
N ALA A 16 -1.27 -5.74 13.20
CA ALA A 16 -0.56 -6.93 13.68
C ALA A 16 -0.98 -8.23 12.98
N ASP A 17 -2.28 -8.39 12.72
CA ASP A 17 -2.82 -9.56 12.04
C ASP A 17 -2.44 -9.53 10.55
N GLU A 18 -2.46 -8.34 9.94
CA GLU A 18 -2.01 -8.12 8.56
C GLU A 18 -0.50 -8.38 8.40
N ALA A 19 0.32 -7.92 9.34
CA ALA A 19 1.75 -8.20 9.36
C ALA A 19 2.03 -9.69 9.47
N LYS A 20 1.28 -10.41 10.33
CA LYS A 20 1.39 -11.87 10.44
C LYS A 20 1.02 -12.56 9.13
N LEU A 21 -0.06 -12.14 8.47
CA LEU A 21 -0.48 -12.68 7.19
C LEU A 21 0.58 -12.44 6.12
N LEU A 22 1.09 -11.21 5.98
CA LEU A 22 2.14 -10.86 5.04
C LEU A 22 3.41 -11.69 5.26
N ARG A 23 3.79 -11.87 6.53
CA ARG A 23 4.93 -12.70 6.91
C ARG A 23 4.80 -14.13 6.41
N GLU A 24 3.63 -14.74 6.58
CA GLU A 24 3.36 -16.10 6.13
C GLU A 24 3.24 -16.18 4.60
N LEU A 25 2.57 -15.22 3.97
CA LEU A 25 2.31 -15.20 2.53
C LEU A 25 3.59 -14.98 1.69
N LEU A 26 4.48 -14.13 2.19
CA LEU A 26 5.68 -13.67 1.48
C LEU A 26 6.97 -14.24 2.08
N GLU A 27 6.85 -15.14 3.06
CA GLU A 27 7.98 -15.80 3.76
C GLU A 27 8.97 -14.79 4.37
N LEU A 28 8.44 -13.74 5.01
CA LEU A 28 9.24 -12.65 5.57
C LEU A 28 9.77 -12.96 6.96
N GLU A 29 10.83 -12.27 7.34
CA GLU A 29 11.34 -12.23 8.70
C GLU A 29 10.90 -10.94 9.40
N PRO A 30 10.60 -10.98 10.71
CA PRO A 30 10.41 -9.75 11.47
C PRO A 30 11.73 -8.98 11.58
N ILE A 31 11.64 -7.66 11.44
CA ILE A 31 12.73 -6.77 11.85
C ILE A 31 12.59 -6.59 13.36
N PRO A 32 13.65 -6.81 14.16
CA PRO A 32 13.57 -6.61 15.60
C PRO A 32 13.15 -5.18 15.91
N ASP A 33 12.20 -5.00 16.84
CA ASP A 33 11.75 -3.68 17.29
C ASP A 33 12.96 -2.83 17.70
N THR A 34 13.31 -1.87 16.86
CA THR A 34 14.29 -0.85 17.20
C THR A 34 13.60 0.25 17.97
N THR A 35 14.28 0.86 18.93
CA THR A 35 13.82 2.07 19.62
C THR A 35 13.33 3.12 18.61
N GLY A 36 12.02 3.33 18.55
CA GLY A 36 11.39 4.29 17.63
C GLY A 36 10.14 3.80 16.90
N ALA A 37 9.91 2.48 16.80
CA ALA A 37 8.70 1.94 16.19
C ALA A 37 7.45 2.28 17.04
N GLY A 38 6.39 2.74 16.37
CA GLY A 38 5.07 2.91 16.97
C GLY A 38 4.51 1.59 17.51
N PRO A 39 3.57 1.62 18.49
CA PRO A 39 3.00 0.40 19.08
C PRO A 39 2.26 -0.50 18.07
N ASP A 40 1.79 0.07 16.96
CA ASP A 40 1.05 -0.61 15.89
C ASP A 40 1.84 -0.68 14.57
N GLU A 41 3.14 -0.39 14.60
CA GLU A 41 4.03 -0.51 13.45
C GLU A 41 4.74 -1.87 13.49
N HIS A 42 4.67 -2.61 12.38
CA HIS A 42 5.25 -3.95 12.29
C HIS A 42 6.23 -4.04 11.14
N GLY A 43 7.52 -3.99 11.48
CA GLY A 43 8.62 -4.11 10.53
C GLY A 43 8.85 -5.56 10.08
N LEU A 44 8.87 -5.80 8.77
CA LEU A 44 9.23 -7.07 8.16
C LEU A 44 10.32 -6.87 7.10
N ARG A 45 11.03 -7.94 6.76
CA ARG A 45 12.01 -7.94 5.66
C ARG A 45 12.04 -9.27 4.93
N GLY A 46 12.40 -9.24 3.66
CA GLY A 46 12.59 -10.44 2.86
C GLY A 46 13.40 -10.17 1.61
N PRO A 47 13.77 -11.21 0.85
CA PRO A 47 14.49 -11.03 -0.40
C PRO A 47 13.64 -10.27 -1.42
N ALA A 48 14.28 -9.41 -2.21
CA ALA A 48 13.70 -8.92 -3.46
C ALA A 48 13.57 -10.08 -4.47
N ARG A 49 12.63 -9.98 -5.41
CA ARG A 49 12.29 -11.05 -6.36
C ARG A 49 12.99 -10.90 -7.70
N THR A 50 13.33 -9.68 -8.08
CA THR A 50 13.82 -9.31 -9.41
C THR A 50 15.26 -8.84 -9.40
N VAL A 51 15.77 -8.43 -8.25
CA VAL A 51 17.15 -7.97 -8.06
C VAL A 51 17.77 -8.58 -6.81
N ASP A 52 19.10 -8.54 -6.73
CA ASP A 52 19.82 -8.88 -5.50
C ASP A 52 19.57 -7.78 -4.46
N GLY A 53 18.81 -8.10 -3.41
CA GLY A 53 18.48 -7.12 -2.38
C GLY A 53 17.56 -7.65 -1.29
N VAL A 54 17.36 -6.82 -0.27
CA VAL A 54 16.39 -7.07 0.80
C VAL A 54 15.36 -5.95 0.76
N LEU A 55 14.10 -6.33 0.60
CA LEU A 55 12.95 -5.45 0.77
C LEU A 55 12.66 -5.30 2.26
N GLY A 56 12.43 -4.07 2.68
CA GLY A 56 11.81 -3.76 3.96
C GLY A 56 10.33 -3.46 3.78
N TYR A 57 9.56 -3.78 4.81
CA TYR A 57 8.13 -3.51 4.89
C TYR A 57 7.82 -2.93 6.26
N VAL A 58 6.91 -1.96 6.33
CA VAL A 58 6.24 -1.55 7.57
C VAL A 58 4.74 -1.68 7.34
N ILE A 59 4.07 -2.43 8.21
CA ILE A 59 2.62 -2.56 8.23
C ILE A 59 2.10 -1.77 9.42
N GLN A 60 1.18 -0.85 9.17
CA GLN A 60 0.69 0.10 10.17
C GLN A 60 -0.74 0.58 9.87
N PRO A 61 -1.43 1.17 10.86
CA PRO A 61 -2.61 1.98 10.59
C PRO A 61 -2.29 3.09 9.58
N ASN A 62 -3.23 3.38 8.67
CA ASN A 62 -3.08 4.49 7.75
C ASN A 62 -3.30 5.82 8.49
N ASP A 63 -2.20 6.49 8.82
CA ASP A 63 -2.20 7.80 9.48
C ASP A 63 -2.16 8.98 8.48
N ASN A 64 -2.22 8.70 7.16
CA ASN A 64 -2.20 9.71 6.10
C ASN A 64 -3.59 10.19 5.68
N VAL A 65 -4.66 9.67 6.30
CA VAL A 65 -6.04 10.00 5.94
C VAL A 65 -6.38 11.47 6.21
N GLU A 66 -7.11 12.11 5.29
CA GLU A 66 -7.64 13.45 5.54
C GLU A 66 -8.84 13.37 6.52
N PRO A 67 -8.80 14.08 7.66
CA PRO A 67 -9.95 14.13 8.57
C PRO A 67 -11.12 14.92 7.95
N ASP A 68 -12.29 14.28 7.84
CA ASP A 68 -13.50 14.88 7.25
C ASP A 68 -13.28 15.39 5.80
N PRO A 69 -12.94 14.50 4.84
CA PRO A 69 -12.53 14.90 3.51
C PRO A 69 -13.66 15.62 2.75
N THR A 70 -13.34 16.77 2.14
CA THR A 70 -14.21 17.42 1.16
C THR A 70 -13.87 16.93 -0.24
N PRO A 71 -14.72 17.16 -1.26
CA PRO A 71 -14.39 16.78 -2.63
C PRO A 71 -13.06 17.33 -3.17
N GLU A 72 -12.55 18.41 -2.56
CA GLU A 72 -11.29 19.09 -2.90
C GLU A 72 -10.08 18.62 -2.08
N THR A 73 -10.30 17.95 -0.95
CA THR A 73 -9.23 17.43 -0.07
C THR A 73 -9.18 15.91 -0.02
N ALA A 74 -10.21 15.22 -0.54
CA ALA A 74 -10.28 13.77 -0.58
C ALA A 74 -9.09 13.15 -1.33
N GLN A 75 -8.55 12.10 -0.74
CA GLN A 75 -7.46 11.30 -1.26
C GLN A 75 -7.94 9.87 -1.55
N ALA A 76 -7.32 9.22 -2.54
CA ALA A 76 -7.71 7.88 -2.96
C ALA A 76 -7.66 6.84 -1.82
N PHE A 77 -6.77 7.01 -0.84
CA PHE A 77 -6.57 6.05 0.24
C PHE A 77 -7.31 6.39 1.54
N ASP A 78 -8.14 7.44 1.60
CA ASP A 78 -8.80 7.89 2.84
C ASP A 78 -9.64 6.79 3.51
N THR A 79 -10.24 5.91 2.71
CA THR A 79 -11.07 4.81 3.20
C THR A 79 -10.29 3.54 3.55
N TYR A 80 -8.97 3.53 3.39
CA TYR A 80 -8.13 2.34 3.58
C TYR A 80 -7.39 2.43 4.92
N PRO A 81 -7.79 1.63 5.93
CA PRO A 81 -7.30 1.76 7.31
C PRO A 81 -5.88 1.21 7.52
N ILE A 82 -5.34 0.44 6.56
CA ILE A 82 -4.01 -0.18 6.69
C ILE A 82 -3.12 0.28 5.56
N GLU A 83 -1.90 0.66 5.92
CA GLU A 83 -0.80 0.97 5.02
C GLU A 83 0.29 -0.11 5.13
N ILE A 84 0.85 -0.47 3.98
CA ILE A 84 2.08 -1.25 3.86
C ILE A 84 3.09 -0.38 3.10
N ASP A 85 4.05 0.17 3.82
CA ASP A 85 5.19 0.88 3.24
C ASP A 85 6.27 -0.14 2.83
N ILE A 86 6.80 0.00 1.62
CA ILE A 86 7.76 -0.90 0.98
C ILE A 86 8.95 -0.09 0.49
N TRP A 87 10.16 -0.50 0.87
CA TRP A 87 11.38 0.13 0.38
C TRP A 87 12.48 -0.86 -0.01
N LEU A 88 13.25 -0.47 -1.03
CA LEU A 88 14.37 -1.21 -1.60
C LEU A 88 15.59 -0.29 -1.77
N GLY A 89 16.28 -0.03 -0.66
CA GLY A 89 17.61 0.61 -0.71
C GLY A 89 17.68 1.87 -1.57
N ARG A 90 18.43 1.83 -2.69
CA ARG A 90 18.67 2.99 -3.58
C ARG A 90 18.17 2.79 -5.02
N ASP A 91 17.46 1.72 -5.32
CA ASP A 91 17.03 1.41 -6.70
C ASP A 91 15.52 1.61 -6.83
N GLU A 92 15.12 2.85 -7.15
CA GLU A 92 13.71 3.26 -7.23
C GLU A 92 12.93 2.51 -8.32
N ALA A 93 13.56 2.24 -9.46
CA ALA A 93 12.91 1.54 -10.56
C ALA A 93 12.64 0.07 -10.21
N ALA A 94 13.62 -0.58 -9.57
CA ALA A 94 13.42 -1.93 -9.03
C ALA A 94 12.40 -1.93 -7.89
N GLN A 95 12.36 -0.89 -7.06
CA GLN A 95 11.40 -0.79 -5.94
C GLN A 95 9.94 -0.81 -6.41
N LEU A 96 9.59 0.02 -7.40
CA LEU A 96 8.23 0.04 -7.95
C LEU A 96 7.86 -1.32 -8.59
N GLN A 97 8.81 -1.94 -9.29
CA GLN A 97 8.61 -3.27 -9.87
C GLN A 97 8.36 -4.33 -8.79
N GLU A 98 9.13 -4.33 -7.70
CA GLU A 98 8.91 -5.21 -6.56
C GLU A 98 7.55 -4.97 -5.90
N ALA A 99 7.22 -3.71 -5.61
CA ALA A 99 5.94 -3.35 -5.00
C ALA A 99 4.76 -3.79 -5.86
N ARG A 100 4.87 -3.69 -7.20
CA ARG A 100 3.84 -4.21 -8.11
C ARG A 100 3.68 -5.73 -8.02
N LEU A 101 4.77 -6.48 -7.94
CA LEU A 101 4.71 -7.94 -7.75
C LEU A 101 4.09 -8.32 -6.42
N ILE A 102 4.37 -7.56 -5.36
CA ILE A 102 3.72 -7.74 -4.05
C ILE A 102 2.22 -7.46 -4.13
N PHE A 103 1.83 -6.36 -4.77
CA PHE A 103 0.43 -6.00 -4.99
C PHE A 103 -0.32 -7.11 -5.73
N ASP A 104 0.20 -7.58 -6.87
CA ASP A 104 -0.45 -8.65 -7.65
C ASP A 104 -0.57 -9.94 -6.81
N ARG A 105 0.46 -10.28 -6.03
CA ARG A 105 0.43 -11.44 -5.14
C ARG A 105 -0.62 -11.33 -4.03
N LEU A 106 -0.78 -10.14 -3.46
CA LEU A 106 -1.79 -9.85 -2.44
C LEU A 106 -3.20 -9.95 -3.03
N VAL A 107 -3.41 -9.39 -4.22
CA VAL A 107 -4.68 -9.48 -4.97
C VAL A 107 -5.07 -10.94 -5.22
N GLU A 108 -4.13 -11.77 -5.69
CA GLU A 108 -4.37 -13.20 -5.90
C GLU A 108 -4.71 -13.95 -4.60
N ALA A 109 -4.00 -13.62 -3.51
CA ALA A 109 -4.18 -14.29 -2.24
C ALA A 109 -5.45 -13.83 -1.51
N ARG A 110 -5.96 -12.64 -1.82
CA ARG A 110 -7.04 -11.97 -1.09
C ARG A 110 -8.03 -11.30 -2.06
N PRO A 111 -8.75 -12.08 -2.87
CA PRO A 111 -9.65 -11.55 -3.89
C PRO A 111 -10.86 -10.77 -3.33
N ASP A 112 -11.09 -10.83 -2.02
CA ASP A 112 -12.19 -10.13 -1.34
C ASP A 112 -11.76 -8.79 -0.70
N VAL A 113 -10.46 -8.45 -0.73
CA VAL A 113 -9.92 -7.26 -0.08
C VAL A 113 -9.54 -6.21 -1.12
N PRO A 114 -10.21 -5.06 -1.18
CA PRO A 114 -9.82 -3.93 -2.02
C PRO A 114 -8.44 -3.41 -1.64
N MET A 115 -7.64 -3.00 -2.65
CA MET A 115 -6.26 -2.54 -2.44
C MET A 115 -5.90 -1.39 -3.39
N LEU A 116 -5.00 -0.51 -2.96
CA LEU A 116 -4.35 0.49 -3.81
C LEU A 116 -2.85 0.32 -3.78
N LEU A 117 -2.17 0.62 -4.89
CA LEU A 117 -0.73 0.78 -4.97
C LEU A 117 -0.43 2.24 -5.30
N CYS A 118 0.35 2.88 -4.44
CA CYS A 118 0.80 4.26 -4.57
C CYS A 118 2.33 4.32 -4.60
N HIS A 119 2.84 5.33 -5.28
CA HIS A 119 4.25 5.71 -5.29
C HIS A 119 4.41 7.02 -4.54
N ASP A 120 5.27 7.00 -3.51
CA ASP A 120 5.66 8.13 -2.66
C ASP A 120 4.47 8.88 -2.04
N LEU A 121 3.40 8.14 -1.68
CA LEU A 121 2.11 8.67 -1.21
C LEU A 121 1.42 9.70 -2.12
N ASP A 122 2.00 10.04 -3.27
CA ASP A 122 1.53 11.12 -4.15
C ASP A 122 0.90 10.56 -5.43
N LEU A 123 1.50 9.52 -6.01
CA LEU A 123 1.08 8.99 -7.30
C LEU A 123 0.31 7.69 -7.15
N LEU A 124 -0.89 7.62 -7.70
CA LEU A 124 -1.70 6.41 -7.74
C LEU A 124 -1.30 5.56 -8.96
N VAL A 125 -0.86 4.32 -8.71
CA VAL A 125 -0.32 3.41 -9.73
C VAL A 125 -1.38 2.39 -10.15
N ALA A 126 -2.00 1.72 -9.18
CA ALA A 126 -3.01 0.70 -9.45
C ALA A 126 -4.06 0.62 -8.35
N ALA A 127 -5.25 0.15 -8.71
CA ALA A 127 -6.32 -0.18 -7.77
C ALA A 127 -6.82 -1.59 -8.05
N TYR A 128 -7.11 -2.34 -7.00
CA TYR A 128 -7.82 -3.61 -7.07
C TYR A 128 -9.18 -3.47 -6.40
N ARG A 129 -10.22 -3.84 -7.14
CA ARG A 129 -11.59 -3.88 -6.63
C ARG A 129 -12.18 -5.29 -6.81
N PRO A 130 -12.66 -5.93 -5.73
CA PRO A 130 -13.30 -7.24 -5.80
C PRO A 130 -14.42 -7.28 -6.85
N GLY A 131 -14.40 -8.30 -7.70
CA GLY A 131 -15.35 -8.48 -8.79
C GLY A 131 -15.13 -7.59 -10.04
N GLN A 132 -14.26 -6.57 -9.99
CA GLN A 132 -13.90 -5.75 -11.15
C GLN A 132 -12.47 -5.99 -11.65
N GLY A 133 -11.58 -6.46 -10.77
CA GLY A 133 -10.19 -6.77 -11.10
C GLY A 133 -9.25 -5.61 -10.79
N VAL A 134 -8.07 -5.64 -11.44
CA VAL A 134 -7.04 -4.62 -11.30
C VAL A 134 -7.21 -3.56 -12.38
N HIS A 135 -7.10 -2.29 -11.99
CA HIS A 135 -7.02 -1.13 -12.86
C HIS A 135 -5.67 -0.44 -12.70
N GLU A 136 -5.04 -0.14 -13.82
CA GLU A 136 -3.79 0.62 -13.87
C GLU A 136 -4.08 2.07 -14.26
N PHE A 137 -3.51 3.01 -13.53
CA PHE A 137 -3.70 4.43 -13.79
C PHE A 137 -2.63 4.95 -14.75
N PRO A 138 -2.95 5.97 -15.56
CA PRO A 138 -1.94 6.69 -16.34
C PRO A 138 -0.86 7.26 -15.43
N ALA A 139 0.40 7.24 -15.89
CA ALA A 139 1.53 7.82 -15.17
C ALA A 139 1.26 9.30 -14.80
N GLY A 140 1.61 9.67 -13.57
CA GLY A 140 1.36 11.01 -13.02
C GLY A 140 -0.09 11.24 -12.56
N THR A 141 -0.91 10.19 -12.46
CA THR A 141 -2.18 10.26 -11.74
C THR A 141 -1.87 10.40 -10.25
N THR A 142 -2.41 11.44 -9.63
CA THR A 142 -2.20 11.74 -8.21
C THR A 142 -3.28 11.05 -7.37
N VAL A 143 -2.98 10.78 -6.10
CA VAL A 143 -3.97 10.31 -5.13
C VAL A 143 -5.00 11.39 -4.79
N ASP A 144 -4.66 12.66 -5.00
CA ASP A 144 -5.47 13.80 -4.58
C ASP A 144 -6.62 14.16 -5.54
N ALA A 145 -7.51 15.02 -5.03
CA ALA A 145 -8.69 15.56 -5.69
C ALA A 145 -8.54 16.04 -7.16
N PRO A 146 -7.42 16.66 -7.61
CA PRO A 146 -7.27 17.09 -9.00
C PRO A 146 -7.40 15.97 -10.03
N HIS A 147 -7.18 14.71 -9.64
CA HIS A 147 -7.35 13.53 -10.48
C HIS A 147 -8.46 12.58 -9.99
N ALA A 148 -9.36 13.05 -9.12
CA ALA A 148 -10.41 12.22 -8.56
C ALA A 148 -11.39 11.67 -9.60
N ASP A 149 -11.57 12.37 -10.72
CA ASP A 149 -12.35 11.88 -11.87
C ASP A 149 -11.75 10.60 -12.49
N ARG A 150 -10.46 10.34 -12.28
CA ARG A 150 -9.79 9.13 -12.78
C ARG A 150 -9.95 7.94 -11.86
N TRP A 151 -9.98 8.15 -10.55
CA TRP A 151 -9.90 7.05 -9.57
C TRP A 151 -11.18 6.78 -8.78
N ARG A 152 -12.15 7.71 -8.71
CA ARG A 152 -13.38 7.52 -7.90
C ARG A 152 -14.20 6.27 -8.23
N ASP A 153 -14.18 5.81 -9.47
CA ASP A 153 -14.91 4.60 -9.87
C ASP A 153 -14.22 3.29 -9.44
N TRP A 154 -12.93 3.37 -9.09
CA TRP A 154 -12.08 2.23 -8.72
C TRP A 154 -11.77 2.18 -7.22
N VAL A 155 -11.76 3.34 -6.58
CA VAL A 155 -11.58 3.53 -5.15
C VAL A 155 -12.92 3.32 -4.42
N LEU A 156 -12.86 2.90 -3.16
CA LEU A 156 -14.06 2.75 -2.35
C LEU A 156 -14.63 4.13 -1.97
N PRO A 157 -15.94 4.33 -2.08
CA PRO A 157 -16.55 5.58 -1.64
C PRO A 157 -16.41 5.75 -0.13
N ASP A 158 -16.30 7.00 0.32
CA ASP A 158 -16.45 7.33 1.73
C ASP A 158 -17.79 6.79 2.23
N VAL A 159 -17.73 5.96 3.26
CA VAL A 159 -18.90 5.54 4.02
C VAL A 159 -19.25 6.69 4.96
N GLY A 160 -20.08 7.61 4.46
CA GLY A 160 -20.71 8.65 5.27
C GLY A 160 -21.69 8.09 6.30
#